data_AF-A0AAV2SAD8-F1
#
_entry.id   AF-A0AAV2SAD8-F1
#
_cell.length_a   1.000
_cell.length_b   1.000
_cell.length_c   1.000
_cell.angle_alpha   90.00
_cell.angle_beta   90.00
_cell.angle_gamma   90.00
#
_symmetry.space_group_name_H-M   'P 1'
#
loop_
_entity.id
_entity.type
_entity.pdbx_description
1 polymer ?
#
loop_
_entity_poly.entity_id
_entity_poly.type
_entity_poly.pdbx_seq_one_letter_code
_entity_poly.pdbx_strand_id
1 'polypeptide(L)'
;GSYMTSSILHKMFNQEDNGQKLECVITHDTWDEPDITLIPVIVYFSPVQKQVHTFYQIDLNSDYEVILRFSANPQPSALMWSYGPNFKEMVNNIQIPMNRKKIATKLITHNNGNYTAILRLAEITNEDIETHYKLHVANELGAAEYSVKLSKAQIPI
;
A
#
# COMPACT_ATOMS: atom_id res chain seq x y z
N GLY A 1 -50.37 -15.96 10.84
CA GLY A 1 -49.72 -15.64 9.56
C GLY A 1 -48.26 -15.43 9.81
N SER A 2 -47.38 -15.78 8.88
CA SER A 2 -45.97 -15.40 8.94
C SER A 2 -45.84 -13.92 8.53
N TYR A 3 -45.11 -13.15 9.33
CA TYR A 3 -44.74 -11.77 8.99
C TYR A 3 -43.31 -11.78 8.46
N MET A 4 -43.06 -11.06 7.37
CA MET A 4 -41.74 -10.90 6.77
C MET A 4 -41.44 -9.41 6.68
N THR A 5 -40.26 -9.01 7.14
CA THR A 5 -39.75 -7.64 7.03
C THR A 5 -38.38 -7.70 6.36
N SER A 6 -38.10 -6.74 5.49
CA SER A 6 -36.80 -6.59 4.82
C SER A 6 -36.20 -5.23 5.12
N SER A 7 -34.88 -5.21 5.30
CA SER A 7 -34.07 -3.99 5.42
C SER A 7 -33.05 -4.00 4.28
N ILE A 8 -32.90 -2.88 3.58
CA ILE A 8 -32.04 -2.77 2.39
C ILE A 8 -31.05 -1.62 2.63
N LEU A 9 -29.75 -1.91 2.46
CA LEU A 9 -28.68 -0.92 2.53
C LEU A 9 -28.27 -0.45 1.13
N HIS A 10 -28.32 0.84 0.88
CA HIS A 10 -27.72 1.48 -0.29
C HIS A 10 -26.47 2.26 0.13
N LYS A 11 -25.28 1.77 -0.23
CA LYS A 11 -24.00 2.43 0.05
C LYS A 11 -23.10 2.36 -1.18
N MET A 12 -22.42 3.47 -1.48
CA MET A 12 -21.28 3.47 -2.39
C MET A 12 -20.03 3.16 -1.57
N PHE A 13 -19.34 2.08 -1.93
CA PHE A 13 -18.11 1.67 -1.26
C PHE A 13 -16.90 2.36 -1.88
N ASN A 14 -15.94 2.74 -1.04
CA ASN A 14 -14.64 3.22 -1.47
C ASN A 14 -13.54 2.22 -1.10
N GLN A 15 -12.30 2.52 -1.48
CA GLN A 15 -11.13 1.66 -1.24
C GLN A 15 -10.91 1.30 0.24
N GLU A 16 -11.29 2.18 1.18
CA GLU A 16 -11.12 2.00 2.62
C GLU A 16 -12.17 1.05 3.21
N ASP A 17 -13.26 0.81 2.48
CA ASP A 17 -14.29 -0.16 2.84
C ASP A 17 -13.88 -1.61 2.52
N ASN A 18 -12.80 -1.82 1.75
CA ASN A 18 -12.36 -3.16 1.40
C ASN A 18 -11.96 -3.99 2.63
N GLY A 19 -12.56 -5.17 2.76
CA GLY A 19 -12.34 -6.08 3.89
C GLY A 19 -13.03 -5.67 5.19
N GLN A 20 -13.86 -4.62 5.18
CA GLN A 20 -14.85 -4.39 6.23
C GLN A 20 -15.95 -5.46 6.17
N LYS A 21 -16.74 -5.58 7.23
CA LYS A 21 -17.87 -6.51 7.31
C LYS A 21 -19.18 -5.73 7.35
N LEU A 22 -20.12 -6.09 6.50
CA LEU A 22 -21.51 -5.70 6.65
C LEU A 22 -22.16 -6.64 7.65
N GLU A 23 -22.86 -6.05 8.61
CA GLU A 23 -23.55 -6.77 9.67
C GLU A 23 -25.05 -6.57 9.51
N CYS A 24 -25.78 -7.69 9.42
CA CYS A 24 -27.24 -7.71 9.51
C CYS A 24 -27.60 -8.24 10.90
N VAL A 25 -28.25 -7.40 11.70
CA VAL A 25 -28.67 -7.72 13.07
C VAL A 25 -30.19 -7.78 13.10
N ILE A 26 -30.73 -8.91 13.52
CA ILE A 26 -32.16 -9.12 13.75
C ILE A 26 -32.37 -9.27 15.25
N THR A 27 -33.22 -8.44 15.82
CA THR A 27 -33.60 -8.48 17.24
C THR A 27 -35.10 -8.72 17.35
N HIS A 28 -35.51 -9.47 18.37
CA HIS A 28 -36.91 -9.67 18.72
C HIS A 28 -37.03 -9.81 20.23
N ASP A 29 -38.09 -9.24 20.83
CA ASP A 29 -38.25 -9.17 22.29
C ASP A 29 -38.35 -10.55 22.99
N THR A 30 -38.62 -11.60 22.23
CA THR A 30 -38.67 -12.99 22.74
C THR A 30 -37.37 -13.77 22.55
N TRP A 31 -36.33 -13.15 22.00
CA TRP A 31 -35.01 -13.76 21.83
C TRP A 31 -34.05 -13.19 22.87
N ASP A 32 -33.30 -14.06 23.54
CA ASP A 32 -32.32 -13.64 24.54
C ASP A 32 -31.09 -12.96 23.89
N GLU A 33 -30.79 -13.31 22.62
CA GLU A 33 -29.68 -12.78 21.84
C GLU A 33 -30.13 -12.43 20.41
N PRO A 34 -29.51 -11.42 19.77
CA PRO A 34 -29.77 -11.10 18.38
C PRO A 34 -29.27 -12.19 17.43
N ASP A 35 -29.95 -12.38 16.31
CA ASP A 35 -29.41 -13.15 15.19
C ASP A 35 -28.55 -12.22 14.32
N ILE A 36 -27.30 -12.61 14.09
CA ILE A 36 -26.28 -11.79 13.43
C ILE A 36 -25.72 -12.52 12.22
N THR A 37 -25.79 -11.88 11.05
CA THR A 37 -25.13 -12.34 9.82
C THR A 37 -24.08 -11.35 9.36
N LEU A 38 -22.88 -11.84 9.04
CA LEU A 38 -21.74 -11.03 8.58
C LEU A 38 -21.39 -11.33 7.12
N ILE A 39 -21.23 -10.30 6.30
CA ILE A 39 -20.81 -10.42 4.89
C ILE A 39 -19.55 -9.58 4.67
N PRO A 40 -18.44 -10.15 4.16
CA PRO A 40 -17.24 -9.37 3.85
C PRO A 40 -17.47 -8.49 2.62
N VAL A 41 -17.04 -7.23 2.71
CA VAL A 41 -17.04 -6.30 1.59
C VAL A 41 -15.76 -6.49 0.77
N ILE A 42 -15.90 -6.74 -0.53
CA ILE A 42 -14.78 -6.79 -1.47
C ILE A 42 -14.94 -5.62 -2.45
N VAL A 43 -14.01 -4.68 -2.39
CA VAL A 43 -13.98 -3.51 -3.28
C VAL A 43 -12.77 -3.64 -4.19
N TYR A 44 -12.99 -3.59 -5.49
CA TYR A 44 -11.93 -3.58 -6.49
C TYR A 44 -11.56 -2.13 -6.84
N PHE A 45 -10.27 -1.79 -6.77
CA PHE A 45 -9.72 -0.47 -7.02
C PHE A 45 -8.27 -0.54 -7.54
N SER A 46 -7.88 0.45 -8.35
CA SER A 46 -6.49 0.61 -8.80
C SER A 46 -5.58 1.04 -7.65
N PRO A 47 -4.25 0.82 -7.72
CA PRO A 47 -3.33 1.29 -6.71
C PRO A 47 -3.46 2.80 -6.48
N VAL A 48 -3.38 3.24 -5.22
CA VAL A 48 -3.67 4.63 -4.84
C VAL A 48 -2.42 5.47 -4.85
N GLN A 49 -2.32 6.43 -5.78
CA GLN A 49 -1.19 7.35 -5.81
C GLN A 49 -1.09 8.17 -4.52
N LYS A 50 0.13 8.33 -4.01
CA LYS A 50 0.43 9.15 -2.83
C LYS A 50 1.41 10.26 -3.18
N GLN A 51 1.46 11.26 -2.30
CA GLN A 51 2.45 12.34 -2.37
C GLN A 51 3.88 11.79 -2.22
N VAL A 52 4.86 12.60 -2.66
CA VAL A 52 6.28 12.28 -2.54
C VAL A 52 6.62 12.03 -1.07
N HIS A 53 7.22 10.88 -0.78
CA HIS A 53 7.66 10.53 0.55
C HIS A 53 9.15 10.83 0.70
N THR A 54 9.51 11.76 1.58
CA THR A 54 10.90 12.06 1.90
C THR A 54 11.28 11.38 3.20
N PHE A 55 12.33 10.56 3.16
CA PHE A 55 12.96 10.00 4.34
C PHE A 55 14.09 10.92 4.79
N TYR A 56 14.02 11.39 6.03
CA TYR A 56 14.93 12.36 6.62
C TYR A 56 15.94 11.68 7.56
N GLN A 57 16.95 12.43 8.00
CA GLN A 57 17.93 12.01 9.01
C GLN A 57 18.69 10.71 8.62
N ILE A 58 19.07 10.62 7.35
CA ILE A 58 19.78 9.45 6.86
C ILE A 58 21.29 9.62 7.06
N ASP A 59 21.89 8.69 7.79
CA ASP A 59 23.33 8.64 8.01
C ASP A 59 24.06 8.02 6.82
N LEU A 60 25.27 8.52 6.55
CA LEU A 60 26.15 7.94 5.55
C LEU A 60 26.81 6.66 6.09
N ASN A 61 27.13 5.74 5.18
CA ASN A 61 27.75 4.44 5.46
C ASN A 61 26.91 3.54 6.39
N SER A 62 25.65 3.87 6.65
CA SER A 62 24.70 3.01 7.33
C SER A 62 23.78 2.30 6.34
N ASP A 63 23.22 1.19 6.77
CA ASP A 63 22.12 0.53 6.06
C ASP A 63 20.80 1.24 6.38
N TYR A 64 19.96 1.42 5.37
CA TYR A 64 18.66 2.07 5.54
C TYR A 64 17.57 1.31 4.77
N GLU A 65 16.38 1.27 5.34
CA GLU A 65 15.20 0.64 4.73
C GLU A 65 14.13 1.69 4.42
N VAL A 66 13.87 1.88 3.14
CA VAL A 66 12.73 2.62 2.63
C VAL A 66 11.51 1.72 2.72
N ILE A 67 10.57 2.08 3.59
CA ILE A 67 9.33 1.31 3.82
C ILE A 67 8.15 2.10 3.23
N LEU A 68 7.55 1.57 2.16
CA LEU A 68 6.35 2.13 1.55
C LEU A 68 5.14 1.24 1.77
N ARG A 69 4.05 1.84 2.24
CA ARG A 69 2.75 1.18 2.42
C ARG A 69 1.78 1.64 1.34
N PHE A 70 1.18 0.70 0.63
CA PHE A 70 0.18 0.97 -0.39
C PHE A 70 -0.94 -0.07 -0.35
N SER A 71 -2.04 0.24 -1.02
CA SER A 71 -3.19 -0.65 -1.16
C SER A 71 -3.54 -0.81 -2.64
N ALA A 72 -4.00 -2.01 -3.00
CA ALA A 72 -4.48 -2.35 -4.33
C ALA A 72 -5.36 -3.61 -4.25
N ASN A 73 -6.48 -3.62 -4.98
CA ASN A 73 -7.29 -4.81 -5.12
C ASN A 73 -7.91 -4.87 -6.52
N PRO A 74 -7.60 -5.84 -7.38
CA PRO A 74 -6.90 -7.10 -7.10
C PRO A 74 -5.40 -6.91 -6.87
N GLN A 75 -4.73 -8.02 -6.54
CA GLN A 75 -3.30 -8.07 -6.32
C GLN A 75 -2.53 -7.41 -7.47
N PRO A 76 -1.48 -6.61 -7.18
CA PRO A 76 -0.65 -6.02 -8.22
C PRO A 76 -0.08 -7.08 -9.17
N SER A 77 -0.26 -6.88 -10.47
CA SER A 77 0.29 -7.71 -11.54
C SER A 77 1.68 -7.26 -11.98
N ALA A 78 2.02 -5.98 -11.77
CA ALA A 78 3.35 -5.45 -12.02
C ALA A 78 3.82 -4.61 -10.82
N LEU A 79 5.07 -4.85 -10.41
CA LEU A 79 5.69 -4.18 -9.28
C LEU A 79 7.20 -4.01 -9.52
N MET A 80 7.67 -2.77 -9.49
CA MET A 80 9.04 -2.43 -9.88
C MET A 80 9.51 -1.18 -9.14
N TRP A 81 10.72 -1.24 -8.62
CA TRP A 81 11.44 -0.04 -8.21
C TRP A 81 12.22 0.51 -9.40
N SER A 82 12.28 1.82 -9.54
CA SER A 82 13.14 2.50 -10.49
C SER A 82 13.89 3.64 -9.80
N TYR A 83 15.07 3.96 -10.30
CA TYR A 83 15.88 5.04 -9.75
C TYR A 83 16.65 5.80 -10.82
N GLY A 84 16.92 7.08 -10.54
CA GLY A 84 17.64 7.96 -11.43
C GLY A 84 17.91 9.35 -10.84
N PRO A 85 18.52 10.25 -11.62
CA PRO A 85 18.87 11.60 -11.17
C PRO A 85 17.64 12.46 -10.83
N ASN A 86 16.48 12.17 -11.43
CA ASN A 86 15.24 12.89 -11.17
C ASN A 86 14.01 12.01 -11.49
N PHE A 87 12.81 12.49 -11.15
CA PHE A 87 11.58 11.70 -11.34
C PHE A 87 11.14 11.50 -12.81
N LYS A 88 11.74 12.24 -13.76
CA LYS A 88 11.44 12.15 -15.20
C LYS A 88 12.39 11.18 -15.92
N GLU A 89 13.63 11.09 -15.45
CA GLU A 89 14.69 10.29 -16.05
C GLU A 89 15.06 9.13 -15.12
N MET A 90 14.25 8.06 -15.18
CA MET A 90 14.58 6.81 -14.50
C MET A 90 15.46 5.96 -15.40
N VAL A 91 16.70 5.74 -14.97
CA VAL A 91 17.73 5.08 -15.79
C VAL A 91 17.90 3.60 -15.44
N ASN A 92 17.48 3.20 -14.24
CA ASN A 92 17.63 1.83 -13.75
C ASN A 92 16.35 1.31 -13.13
N ASN A 93 16.15 0.00 -13.25
CA ASN A 93 15.01 -0.73 -12.71
C ASN A 93 15.49 -1.86 -11.78
N ILE A 94 14.75 -2.06 -10.71
CA ILE A 94 14.97 -3.06 -9.68
C ILE A 94 13.69 -3.89 -9.55
N GLN A 95 13.82 -5.19 -9.83
CA GLN A 95 12.72 -6.14 -9.67
C GLN A 95 12.43 -6.40 -8.19
N ILE A 96 11.22 -6.87 -7.89
CA ILE A 96 10.82 -7.29 -6.55
C ILE A 96 10.35 -8.75 -6.63
N PRO A 97 10.89 -9.67 -5.81
CA PRO A 97 11.98 -9.47 -4.85
C PRO A 97 13.36 -9.46 -5.51
N MET A 98 14.32 -8.78 -4.90
CA MET A 98 15.73 -8.82 -5.29
C MET A 98 16.60 -8.83 -4.03
N ASN A 99 17.71 -9.57 -4.04
CA ASN A 99 18.67 -9.58 -2.95
C ASN A 99 20.09 -9.46 -3.49
N ARG A 100 20.63 -8.23 -3.52
CA ARG A 100 22.02 -7.94 -3.87
C ARG A 100 22.70 -7.29 -2.67
N LYS A 101 24.04 -7.36 -2.62
CA LYS A 101 24.83 -6.82 -1.50
C LYS A 101 24.50 -5.36 -1.16
N LYS A 102 24.35 -4.51 -2.19
CA LYS A 102 24.05 -3.07 -2.04
C LYS A 102 22.55 -2.75 -1.95
N ILE A 103 21.71 -3.55 -2.61
CA ILE A 103 20.27 -3.28 -2.75
C ILE A 103 19.48 -4.58 -2.55
N ALA A 104 18.53 -4.56 -1.62
CA ALA A 104 17.56 -5.63 -1.45
C ALA A 104 16.13 -5.08 -1.48
N THR A 105 15.20 -5.83 -2.07
CA THR A 105 13.79 -5.46 -2.16
C THR A 105 12.90 -6.60 -1.71
N LYS A 106 11.81 -6.24 -1.04
CA LYS A 106 10.81 -7.19 -0.54
C LYS A 106 9.42 -6.61 -0.68
N LEU A 107 8.45 -7.48 -0.97
CA LEU A 107 7.03 -7.19 -0.82
C LEU A 107 6.49 -8.02 0.34
N ILE A 108 5.77 -7.36 1.25
CA ILE A 108 4.99 -8.00 2.30
C ILE A 108 3.52 -7.79 1.94
N THR A 109 2.79 -8.88 1.74
CA THR A 109 1.34 -8.87 1.56
C THR A 109 0.66 -8.93 2.92
N HIS A 110 -0.27 -8.01 3.14
CA HIS A 110 -1.15 -8.00 4.30
C HIS A 110 -2.59 -8.33 3.86
N ASN A 111 -3.48 -8.44 4.83
CA ASN A 111 -4.90 -8.66 4.55
C ASN A 111 -5.55 -7.44 3.88
N ASN A 112 -6.67 -7.68 3.22
CA ASN A 112 -7.54 -6.64 2.64
C ASN A 112 -6.88 -5.79 1.54
N GLY A 113 -5.96 -6.38 0.76
CA GLY A 113 -5.31 -5.69 -0.35
C GLY A 113 -4.31 -4.62 0.09
N ASN A 114 -3.75 -4.75 1.30
CA ASN A 114 -2.69 -3.89 1.80
C ASN A 114 -1.32 -4.53 1.58
N TYR A 115 -0.33 -3.72 1.22
CA TYR A 115 1.02 -4.18 0.90
C TYR A 115 2.07 -3.25 1.51
N THR A 116 3.24 -3.81 1.81
CA THR A 116 4.43 -3.06 2.19
C THR A 116 5.59 -3.42 1.29
N ALA A 117 6.03 -2.47 0.48
CA ALA A 117 7.25 -2.58 -0.31
C ALA A 117 8.42 -2.02 0.50
N ILE A 118 9.48 -2.81 0.59
CA ILE A 118 10.71 -2.46 1.28
C ILE A 118 11.83 -2.39 0.25
N LEU A 119 12.60 -1.30 0.29
CA LEU A 119 13.85 -1.13 -0.44
C LEU A 119 14.96 -0.87 0.59
N ARG A 120 15.84 -1.85 0.76
CA ARG A 120 17.03 -1.74 1.61
C ARG A 120 18.21 -1.29 0.76
N LEU A 121 18.88 -0.25 1.22
CA LEU A 121 20.13 0.28 0.68
C LEU A 121 21.21 0.05 1.73
N ALA A 122 22.24 -0.71 1.40
CA ALA A 122 23.39 -0.92 2.29
C ALA A 122 24.41 0.21 2.12
N GLU A 123 25.15 0.56 3.18
CA GLU A 123 26.27 1.52 3.12
C GLU A 123 25.94 2.81 2.33
N ILE A 124 24.90 3.56 2.74
CA ILE A 124 24.41 4.73 1.98
C ILE A 124 25.52 5.75 1.67
N THR A 125 25.57 6.16 0.40
CA THR A 125 26.50 7.18 -0.11
C THR A 125 25.80 8.51 -0.37
N ASN A 126 26.58 9.56 -0.68
CA ASN A 126 25.99 10.84 -1.12
C ASN A 126 25.17 10.70 -2.41
N GLU A 127 25.63 9.86 -3.34
CA GLU A 127 24.95 9.62 -4.61
C GLU A 127 23.57 8.97 -4.37
N ASP A 128 23.48 8.03 -3.42
CA ASP A 128 22.21 7.41 -3.04
C ASP A 128 21.21 8.45 -2.49
N ILE A 129 21.69 9.50 -1.83
CA ILE A 129 20.84 10.56 -1.26
C ILE A 129 20.33 11.53 -2.32
N GLU A 130 21.14 11.82 -3.33
CA GLU A 130 20.76 12.66 -4.48
C GLU A 130 19.88 11.88 -5.48
N THR A 131 19.92 10.55 -5.42
CA THR A 131 19.12 9.66 -6.25
C THR A 131 17.64 9.73 -5.89
N HIS A 132 16.80 9.77 -6.92
CA HIS A 132 15.35 9.72 -6.80
C HIS A 132 14.88 8.30 -7.04
N TYR A 133 14.09 7.76 -6.11
CA TYR A 133 13.53 6.41 -6.20
C TYR A 133 12.04 6.48 -6.48
N LYS A 134 11.52 5.54 -7.27
CA LYS A 134 10.09 5.45 -7.55
C LYS A 134 9.65 3.99 -7.54
N LEU A 135 8.57 3.72 -6.83
CA LEU A 135 7.89 2.42 -6.90
C LEU A 135 6.75 2.54 -7.90
N HIS A 136 6.77 1.72 -8.94
CA HIS A 136 5.66 1.53 -9.86
C HIS A 136 4.84 0.31 -9.44
N VAL A 137 3.54 0.49 -9.26
CA VAL A 137 2.58 -0.56 -8.90
C VAL A 137 1.45 -0.53 -9.91
N ALA A 138 1.13 -1.65 -10.54
CA ALA A 138 -0.02 -1.77 -11.42
C ALA A 138 -0.83 -3.04 -11.14
N ASN A 139 -2.14 -2.96 -11.35
CA ASN A 139 -3.07 -4.07 -11.44
C ASN A 139 -3.93 -3.94 -12.69
N GLU A 140 -4.92 -4.81 -12.86
CA GLU A 140 -5.81 -4.81 -14.04
C GLU A 140 -6.69 -3.56 -14.16
N LEU A 141 -6.84 -2.77 -13.09
CA LEU A 141 -7.65 -1.56 -13.06
C LEU A 141 -6.86 -0.28 -13.29
N GLY A 142 -5.54 -0.33 -13.15
CA GLY A 142 -4.68 0.83 -13.36
C GLY A 142 -3.33 0.73 -12.66
N ALA A 143 -2.63 1.85 -12.60
CA ALA A 143 -1.29 1.95 -12.02
C ALA A 143 -1.12 3.20 -11.17
N ALA A 144 -0.19 3.14 -10.22
CA ALA A 144 0.27 4.27 -9.44
C ALA A 144 1.79 4.26 -9.28
N GLU A 145 2.33 5.46 -9.10
CA GLU A 145 3.75 5.70 -8.86
C GLU A 145 3.94 6.35 -7.50
N TYR A 146 4.83 5.79 -6.68
CA TYR A 146 5.19 6.31 -5.37
C TYR A 146 6.61 6.86 -5.44
N SER A 147 6.71 8.18 -5.37
CA SER A 147 7.97 8.90 -5.48
C SER A 147 8.62 9.02 -4.10
N VAL A 148 9.90 8.67 -4.02
CA VAL A 148 10.69 8.66 -2.78
C VAL A 148 11.95 9.49 -2.94
N LYS A 149 12.24 10.27 -1.90
CA LYS A 149 13.51 11.01 -1.75
C LYS A 149 14.17 10.65 -0.43
N LEU A 150 15.49 10.69 -0.43
CA LEU A 150 16.32 10.53 0.75
C LEU A 150 16.91 11.90 1.11
N SER A 151 17.06 12.18 2.39
CA SER A 151 17.60 13.45 2.88
C SER A 151 18.35 13.28 4.19
N LYS A 152 19.47 14.00 4.30
CA LYS A 152 20.22 14.14 5.57
C LYS A 152 19.63 15.19 6.50
N ALA A 153 18.76 16.05 5.97
CA ALA A 153 18.19 17.14 6.74
C ALA A 153 17.30 16.59 7.85
N GLN A 154 17.06 17.43 8.86
CA GLN A 154 15.99 17.19 9.82
C GLN A 154 14.63 17.36 9.14
N ILE A 155 13.62 16.74 9.72
CA ILE A 155 12.23 16.91 9.28
C ILE A 155 11.87 18.40 9.39
N PRO A 156 11.33 19.04 8.35
CA PRO A 156 10.86 20.42 8.44
C PRO A 156 9.78 20.50 9.53
N ILE A 157 9.97 21.39 10.50
CA ILE A 157 9.04 21.65 11.60
C ILE A 157 7.89 22.52 11.10
#